data_AF-A0A373Q853-F1
#
_entry.id   AF-A0A373Q853-F1
#
_cell.length_a   1.000
_cell.length_b   1.000
_cell.length_c   1.000
_cell.angle_alpha   90.00
_cell.angle_beta   90.00
_cell.angle_gamma   90.00
#
_symmetry.space_group_name_H-M   'P 1'
#
loop_
_entity.id
_entity.type
_entity.pdbx_description
1 polymer ?
#
loop_
_entity_poly.entity_id
_entity_poly.type
_entity_poly.pdbx_seq_one_letter_code
_entity_poly.pdbx_strand_id
1 'polypeptide(L)'
;MTVLELKKYIFQKGKIEFILNEIGCGHILYHPAKEYYSCSNCDGDNKTAINIKNNEYLGCKNYTREKYFDDNSDLLTLVQYNKSLKDKKFSFFD
;
A
#
# COMPACT_ATOMS: atom_id res chain seq x y z
N MET A 1 -16.04 -13.44 -3.64
CA MET A 1 -15.42 -12.10 -3.64
C MET A 1 -14.14 -12.17 -4.47
N THR A 2 -14.05 -11.41 -5.54
CA THR A 2 -12.86 -11.30 -6.39
C THR A 2 -11.89 -10.25 -5.82
N VAL A 3 -10.64 -10.24 -6.30
CA VAL A 3 -9.65 -9.21 -5.93
C VAL A 3 -10.18 -7.81 -6.25
N LEU A 4 -10.82 -7.63 -7.42
CA LEU A 4 -11.39 -6.34 -7.80
C LEU A 4 -12.54 -5.91 -6.88
N GLU A 5 -13.41 -6.83 -6.49
CA GLU A 5 -14.50 -6.55 -5.53
C GLU A 5 -13.94 -6.13 -4.16
N LEU A 6 -12.86 -6.78 -3.70
CA LEU A 6 -12.19 -6.40 -2.45
C LEU A 6 -11.59 -4.99 -2.52
N LYS A 7 -10.89 -4.65 -3.62
CA LYS A 7 -10.32 -3.30 -3.81
C LYS A 7 -11.40 -2.23 -3.84
N LYS A 8 -12.51 -2.48 -4.55
CA LYS A 8 -13.69 -1.61 -4.57
C LYS A 8 -14.26 -1.41 -3.16
N TYR A 9 -14.39 -2.48 -2.39
CA TYR A 9 -14.84 -2.41 -1.00
C TYR A 9 -13.91 -1.54 -0.13
N ILE A 10 -12.59 -1.73 -0.23
CA ILE A 10 -11.59 -0.94 0.51
C ILE A 10 -11.74 0.56 0.20
N PHE A 11 -11.85 0.90 -1.08
CA PHE A 11 -12.03 2.28 -1.52
C PHE A 11 -13.36 2.87 -1.01
N GLN A 12 -14.49 2.19 -1.28
CA GLN A 12 -15.83 2.66 -0.89
C GLN A 12 -16.02 2.81 0.62
N LYS A 13 -15.28 2.05 1.42
CA LYS A 13 -15.33 2.11 2.89
C LYS A 13 -14.22 2.97 3.50
N GLY A 14 -13.41 3.66 2.69
CA GLY A 14 -12.35 4.54 3.17
C GLY A 14 -11.30 3.80 4.00
N LYS A 15 -10.96 2.56 3.64
CA LYS A 15 -10.11 1.67 4.46
C LYS A 15 -8.61 1.79 4.17
N ILE A 16 -8.18 2.65 3.24
CA ILE A 16 -6.77 2.79 2.85
C ILE A 16 -5.89 3.16 4.05
N GLU A 17 -6.22 4.25 4.75
CA GLU A 17 -5.46 4.70 5.93
C GLU A 17 -5.45 3.65 7.06
N PHE A 18 -6.59 2.97 7.28
CA PHE A 18 -6.68 1.87 8.23
C PHE A 18 -5.68 0.76 7.87
N ILE A 19 -5.67 0.29 6.63
CA ILE A 19 -4.75 -0.77 6.18
C ILE A 19 -3.29 -0.33 6.31
N LEU A 20 -2.97 0.92 5.93
CA LEU A 20 -1.62 1.46 6.04
C LEU A 20 -1.14 1.48 7.50
N ASN A 21 -2.00 1.88 8.44
CA ASN A 21 -1.69 1.81 9.88
C ASN A 21 -1.46 0.37 10.35
N GLU A 22 -2.35 -0.57 9.98
CA GLU A 22 -2.26 -1.99 10.38
C GLU A 22 -0.99 -2.69 9.87
N ILE A 23 -0.53 -2.34 8.66
CA ILE A 23 0.72 -2.88 8.12
C ILE A 23 1.98 -2.15 8.64
N GLY A 24 1.80 -1.14 9.49
CA GLY A 24 2.85 -0.43 10.20
C GLY A 24 3.47 0.74 9.43
N CYS A 25 2.87 1.21 8.34
CA CYS A 25 3.37 2.40 7.64
C CYS A 25 3.26 3.64 8.54
N GLY A 26 4.29 4.50 8.51
CA GLY A 26 4.33 5.73 9.29
C GLY A 26 3.91 6.96 8.48
N HIS A 27 3.69 8.09 9.17
CA HIS A 27 3.48 9.40 8.54
C HIS A 27 2.42 9.43 7.43
N ILE A 28 1.30 8.72 7.62
CA ILE A 28 0.23 8.62 6.63
C ILE A 28 -0.44 9.99 6.46
N LEU A 29 -0.50 10.47 5.22
CA LEU A 29 -1.10 11.75 4.86
C LEU A 29 -1.93 11.61 3.58
N TYR A 30 -3.19 12.01 3.64
CA TYR A 30 -4.05 12.11 2.46
C TYR A 30 -3.86 13.46 1.75
N HIS A 31 -3.70 13.42 0.43
CA HIS A 31 -3.56 14.58 -0.46
C HIS A 31 -4.84 14.76 -1.28
N PRO A 32 -5.88 15.47 -0.77
CA PRO A 32 -7.19 15.53 -1.41
C PRO A 32 -7.16 16.12 -2.81
N ALA A 33 -6.30 17.13 -3.06
CA ALA A 33 -6.17 17.76 -4.37
C ALA A 33 -5.57 16.83 -5.45
N LYS A 34 -4.92 15.73 -5.06
CA LYS A 34 -4.25 14.78 -5.98
C LYS A 34 -4.75 13.34 -5.81
N GLU A 35 -5.71 13.13 -4.91
CA GLU A 35 -6.36 11.85 -4.62
C GLU A 35 -5.39 10.69 -4.36
N TYR A 36 -4.44 10.88 -3.44
CA TYR A 36 -3.55 9.80 -2.99
C TYR A 36 -3.12 9.95 -1.53
N TYR A 37 -2.67 8.85 -0.94
CA TYR A 37 -2.03 8.81 0.38
C TYR A 37 -0.52 8.71 0.20
N SER A 38 0.26 9.48 0.97
CA SER A 38 1.69 9.25 1.14
C SER A 38 2.00 8.67 2.51
N CYS A 39 2.99 7.79 2.62
CA CYS A 39 3.47 7.29 3.90
C CYS A 39 4.94 6.80 3.83
N SER A 40 5.53 6.56 5.00
CA SER A 40 6.78 5.82 5.11
C SER A 40 6.56 4.31 5.12
N ASN A 41 7.61 3.55 4.77
CA ASN A 41 7.60 2.10 4.95
C ASN A 41 7.44 1.72 6.42
N CYS A 42 7.08 0.47 6.70
CA CYS A 42 6.95 -0.03 8.07
C CYS A 42 8.30 -0.19 8.80
N ASP A 43 9.40 -0.18 8.05
CA ASP A 43 10.78 -0.30 8.51
C ASP A 43 11.62 0.95 8.20
N GLY A 44 10.99 2.10 7.95
CA GLY A 44 11.67 3.35 7.63
C GLY A 44 10.85 4.61 7.89
N ASP A 45 11.48 5.78 7.73
CA ASP A 45 10.94 7.08 8.16
C ASP A 45 10.76 8.11 7.02
N ASN A 46 11.14 7.77 5.78
CA ASN A 46 10.90 8.61 4.61
C ASN A 46 9.39 8.75 4.35
N LYS A 47 8.83 9.90 4.75
CA LYS A 47 7.39 10.24 4.73
C LYS A 47 6.72 10.16 3.36
N THR A 48 7.50 10.19 2.29
CA THR A 48 7.03 10.17 0.90
C THR A 48 7.53 8.94 0.15
N ALA A 49 7.96 7.89 0.84
CA ALA A 49 8.46 6.68 0.22
C ALA A 49 7.39 5.94 -0.59
N ILE A 50 6.16 5.93 -0.09
CA ILE A 50 5.02 5.22 -0.68
C ILE A 50 3.95 6.24 -1.09
N ASN A 51 3.37 6.04 -2.28
CA ASN A 51 2.12 6.69 -2.70
C ASN A 51 1.06 5.62 -3.04
N ILE A 52 -0.14 5.73 -2.44
CA ILE A 52 -1.32 4.90 -2.75
C ILE A 52 -2.41 5.77 -3.37
N LYS A 53 -2.85 5.44 -4.59
CA LYS A 53 -3.97 6.12 -5.26
C LYS A 53 -5.28 5.86 -4.50
N ASN A 54 -6.04 6.93 -4.25
CA ASN A 54 -7.35 6.85 -3.63
C ASN A 54 -8.44 6.59 -4.69
N ASN A 55 -8.42 5.40 -5.27
CA ASN A 55 -9.42 4.96 -6.26
C ASN A 55 -9.66 3.45 -6.15
N GLU A 56 -10.56 2.90 -6.98
CA GLU A 56 -10.93 1.48 -6.91
C GLU A 56 -9.83 0.48 -7.30
N TYR A 57 -8.72 0.95 -7.87
CA TYR A 57 -7.58 0.11 -8.26
C TYR A 57 -6.47 0.08 -7.21
N LEU A 58 -6.42 1.08 -6.33
CA LEU A 58 -5.49 1.20 -5.21
C LEU A 58 -4.01 1.15 -5.62
N GLY A 59 -3.67 1.69 -6.79
CA GLY A 59 -2.31 1.66 -7.34
C GLY A 59 -1.26 2.17 -6.34
N CYS A 60 -0.16 1.45 -6.23
CA CYS A 60 0.88 1.66 -5.23
C CYS A 60 2.23 1.88 -5.90
N LYS A 61 2.90 2.98 -5.56
CA LYS A 61 4.30 3.22 -5.91
C LYS A 61 5.14 3.31 -4.65
N ASN A 62 6.25 2.56 -4.59
CA ASN A 62 7.23 2.65 -3.51
C ASN A 62 8.59 3.07 -4.07
N TYR A 63 8.91 4.36 -3.99
CA TYR A 63 10.13 4.98 -4.55
C TYR A 63 11.42 4.50 -3.89
N THR A 64 11.33 3.85 -2.72
CA THR A 64 12.51 3.36 -2.00
C THR A 64 12.72 1.85 -2.16
N ARG A 65 11.76 1.15 -2.77
CA ARG A 65 11.73 -0.31 -2.93
C ARG A 65 11.34 -0.72 -4.36
N GLU A 66 11.66 0.12 -5.34
CA GLU A 66 11.23 -0.01 -6.74
C GLU A 66 11.50 -1.40 -7.36
N LYS A 67 12.55 -2.10 -6.95
CA LYS A 67 12.80 -3.49 -7.40
C LYS A 67 11.70 -4.51 -7.07
N TYR A 68 10.78 -4.17 -6.16
CA TYR A 68 9.65 -5.02 -5.75
C TYR A 68 8.29 -4.46 -6.17
N PHE A 69 8.26 -3.28 -6.82
CA PHE A 69 7.03 -2.58 -7.17
C PHE A 69 7.11 -2.10 -8.61
N ASP A 70 6.17 -2.57 -9.42
CA ASP A 70 6.00 -2.21 -10.83
C ASP A 70 4.73 -1.36 -11.06
N ASP A 71 4.41 -1.09 -12.32
CA ASP A 71 3.24 -0.29 -12.69
C ASP A 71 1.89 -0.96 -12.37
N ASN A 72 1.88 -2.27 -12.11
CA ASN A 72 0.67 -3.02 -11.74
C ASN A 72 0.49 -3.15 -10.22
N SER A 73 1.48 -2.69 -9.44
CA SER A 73 1.47 -2.84 -8.00
C SER A 73 0.37 -2.00 -7.35
N ASP A 74 -0.19 -2.53 -6.27
CA ASP A 74 -1.31 -1.93 -5.55
C ASP A 74 -1.17 -2.06 -4.02
N LEU A 75 -2.17 -1.57 -3.27
CA LEU A 75 -2.16 -1.66 -1.81
C LEU A 75 -2.03 -3.10 -1.30
N LEU A 76 -2.57 -4.10 -2.00
CA LEU A 76 -2.43 -5.51 -1.65
C LEU A 76 -1.00 -5.99 -1.90
N THR A 77 -0.35 -5.55 -2.97
CA THR A 77 1.10 -5.76 -3.18
C THR A 77 1.90 -5.24 -1.98
N LEU A 78 1.60 -4.02 -1.51
CA LEU A 78 2.26 -3.48 -0.32
C LEU A 78 2.01 -4.31 0.94
N VAL A 79 0.77 -4.80 1.14
CA VAL A 79 0.43 -5.70 2.26
C VAL A 79 1.25 -6.99 2.19
N GLN A 80 1.34 -7.62 1.01
CA GLN A 80 2.14 -8.83 0.80
C GLN A 80 3.63 -8.57 1.07
N TYR A 81 4.16 -7.45 0.58
CA TYR A 81 5.55 -7.06 0.80
C TYR A 81 5.83 -6.95 2.31
N ASN A 82 5.02 -6.17 3.03
CA ASN A 82 5.20 -5.98 4.48
C ASN A 82 5.03 -7.29 5.27
N LYS A 83 4.17 -8.21 4.81
CA LYS A 83 4.06 -9.55 5.41
C LYS A 83 5.33 -10.38 5.20
N SER A 84 5.92 -10.36 4.01
CA SER A 84 7.16 -11.10 3.72
C SER A 84 8.37 -10.61 4.54
N LEU A 85 8.38 -9.33 4.95
CA LEU A 85 9.40 -8.81 5.86
C LEU A 85 9.29 -9.41 7.27
N LYS A 86 8.08 -9.73 7.72
CA LYS A 86 7.79 -10.23 9.08
C LYS A 86 7.77 -11.75 9.15
N ASP A 87 7.31 -12.42 8.10
CA ASP A 87 7.19 -13.87 8.04
C ASP A 87 8.06 -14.43 6.91
N LYS A 88 9.18 -15.05 7.30
CA LYS A 88 10.12 -15.69 6.36
C LYS A 88 9.51 -16.89 5.61
N LYS A 89 8.35 -17.40 6.03
CA LYS A 89 7.61 -18.47 5.34
C LYS A 89 6.63 -17.93 4.31
N PHE A 90 6.40 -16.62 4.28
CA PHE A 90 5.54 -15.97 3.31
C PHE A 90 6.40 -15.48 2.12
N SER A 91 6.26 -16.12 0.97
CA SER A 91 6.88 -15.68 -0.27
C SER A 91 6.09 -14.51 -0.87
N PHE A 92 6.80 -13.46 -1.26
CA PHE A 92 6.21 -12.30 -1.95
C PHE A 92 5.93 -12.57 -3.44
N PHE A 93 6.52 -13.63 -4.00
CA PHE A 93 6.52 -13.92 -5.43
C PHE A 93 5.65 -15.13 -5.82
N ASP A 94 4.94 -15.71 -4.84
CA ASP A 94 3.99 -16.83 -5.04
C ASP A 94 2.59 -16.29 -5.38
#